data_AF-A0A8T2SVH2-F1
#
_entry.id   AF-A0A8T2SVH2-F1
#
_cell.length_a   1.000
_cell.length_b   1.000
_cell.length_c   1.000
_cell.angle_alpha   90.00
_cell.angle_beta   90.00
_cell.angle_gamma   90.00
#
_symmetry.space_group_name_H-M   'P 1'
#
loop_
_entity.id
_entity.type
_entity.pdbx_description
1 polymer ?
#
loop_
_entity_poly.entity_id
_entity_poly.type
_entity_poly.pdbx_seq_one_letter_code
_entity_poly.pdbx_strand_id
1 'polypeptide(L)'
;MYFATFASPHFLHALEYVTSTFVRRDDAVSSSCTDVGFDSRKSATHIRVADFGCSYGLNTLKHARMTFSSILKAAISGDIQRRIELQYIFSDLPQNDFNALFRSLNPVGPPLQNFRRNENCCKESMEHVKFFAAGVPGSFYTRLLPEQSVHFCICVFAMQWLSQVPAKVMQRGSKFWNGGHAWIDGPNRAHVFAAYSQQFHEDAKTFLRCRSEELVKGGVMFLVALSRKNKELGESSDSVGVDDWTEDLDSSWQDMVDEGLVSE
;
A
#
# COMPACT_ATOMS: atom_id res chain seq x y z
N MET A 1 14.03 -2.17 -6.43
CA MET A 1 14.80 -1.12 -7.12
C MET A 1 13.97 0.15 -7.32
N TYR A 2 12.80 0.08 -7.98
CA TYR A 2 11.96 1.25 -8.30
C TYR A 2 11.53 2.14 -7.13
N PHE A 3 11.04 1.59 -6.01
CA PHE A 3 10.62 2.41 -4.87
C PHE A 3 11.77 3.24 -4.29
N ALA A 4 12.92 2.60 -4.08
CA ALA A 4 14.09 3.24 -3.47
C ALA A 4 14.65 4.36 -4.34
N THR A 5 14.61 4.20 -5.67
CA THR A 5 15.19 5.16 -6.61
C THR A 5 14.26 6.34 -6.91
N PHE A 6 12.95 6.10 -7.07
CA PHE A 6 12.03 7.13 -7.60
C PHE A 6 10.92 7.53 -6.62
N ALA A 7 10.37 6.59 -5.86
CA ALA A 7 9.20 6.85 -5.01
C ALA A 7 9.58 7.42 -3.63
N SER A 8 10.77 7.08 -3.12
CA SER A 8 11.21 7.41 -1.76
C SER A 8 11.17 8.91 -1.42
N PRO A 9 11.58 9.85 -2.31
CA PRO A 9 11.49 11.29 -2.01
C PRO A 9 10.03 11.76 -1.87
N HIS A 10 9.14 11.29 -2.74
CA HIS A 10 7.72 11.61 -2.68
C HIS A 10 7.05 11.01 -1.43
N PHE A 11 7.46 9.81 -1.03
CA PHE A 11 7.01 9.18 0.20
C PHE A 11 7.39 10.01 1.44
N LEU A 12 8.63 10.49 1.49
CA LEU A 12 9.10 11.38 2.57
C LEU A 12 8.37 12.71 2.58
N HIS A 13 8.07 13.28 1.40
CA HIS A 13 7.27 14.51 1.30
C HIS A 13 5.83 14.31 1.82
N ALA A 14 5.19 13.19 1.47
CA ALA A 14 3.87 12.84 2.02
C ALA A 14 3.92 12.66 3.55
N LEU A 15 4.98 12.04 4.07
CA LEU A 15 5.19 11.91 5.51
C LEU A 15 5.40 13.28 6.18
N GLU A 16 6.10 14.22 5.56
CA GLU A 16 6.27 15.57 6.10
C GLU A 16 4.94 16.33 6.20
N TYR A 17 4.05 16.14 5.22
CA TYR A 17 2.69 16.66 5.31
C TYR A 17 1.92 16.02 6.48
N VAL A 18 2.00 14.70 6.63
CA VAL A 18 1.34 13.97 7.73
C VAL A 18 1.89 14.43 9.08
N THR A 19 3.20 14.58 9.23
CA THR A 19 3.81 15.01 10.49
C THR A 19 3.51 16.47 10.81
N SER A 20 3.57 17.38 9.84
CA SER A 20 3.16 18.78 10.06
C SER A 20 1.69 18.91 10.45
N THR A 21 0.81 18.10 9.84
CA THR A 21 -0.64 18.16 10.06
C THR A 21 -1.09 17.50 11.36
N PHE A 22 -0.50 16.35 11.74
CA PHE A 22 -1.00 15.53 12.84
C PHE A 22 -0.04 15.39 14.01
N VAL A 23 1.27 15.62 13.80
CA VAL A 23 2.29 15.53 14.86
C VAL A 23 2.64 16.90 15.43
N ARG A 24 2.91 17.89 14.59
CA ARG A 24 3.37 19.23 15.00
C ARG A 24 2.26 20.25 15.22
N ARG A 25 0.99 19.84 15.10
CA ARG A 25 -0.13 20.75 15.25
C ARG A 25 -0.27 21.18 16.71
N ASP A 26 -0.06 22.47 16.97
CA ASP A 26 -0.42 23.14 18.22
C ASP A 26 -1.94 23.26 18.29
N ASP A 27 -2.62 22.18 18.70
CA ASP A 27 -4.02 22.28 19.06
C ASP A 27 -4.12 22.94 20.46
N ALA A 28 -4.01 24.26 20.47
CA ALA A 28 -4.63 25.11 21.49
C ALA A 28 -6.17 25.03 21.33
N VAL A 29 -6.72 23.83 21.48
CA VAL A 29 -8.17 23.59 21.54
C VAL A 29 -8.44 22.89 22.85
N SER A 30 -8.50 23.69 23.91
CA SER A 30 -9.22 23.31 25.11
C SER A 30 -10.71 23.28 24.77
N SER A 31 -11.22 22.14 24.32
CA SER A 31 -12.66 21.89 24.43
C SER A 31 -12.96 21.54 25.88
N SER A 32 -13.53 22.50 26.60
CA SER A 32 -14.17 22.27 27.88
C SER A 32 -15.31 21.27 27.70
N CYS A 33 -15.18 20.07 28.25
CA CYS A 33 -16.34 19.26 28.62
C CYS A 33 -15.98 18.40 29.82
N THR A 34 -16.84 18.49 30.83
CA THR A 34 -16.73 18.02 32.21
C THR A 34 -17.15 16.57 32.39
N ASP A 35 -16.85 16.06 33.60
CA ASP A 35 -17.50 14.93 34.32
C ASP A 35 -16.88 13.53 34.36
N VAL A 36 -15.65 13.33 33.91
CA VAL A 36 -14.80 12.27 34.49
C VAL A 36 -13.37 12.78 34.49
N GLY A 37 -12.66 12.69 35.62
CA GLY A 37 -11.32 13.27 35.84
C GLY A 37 -10.21 12.66 34.98
N PHE A 38 -10.30 12.74 33.67
CA PHE A 38 -9.25 12.42 32.73
C PHE A 38 -8.53 13.72 32.36
N ASP A 39 -7.27 13.84 32.79
CA ASP A 39 -6.42 14.97 32.42
C ASP A 39 -6.13 14.90 30.91
N SER A 40 -6.90 15.66 30.12
CA SER A 40 -6.77 15.72 28.66
C SER A 40 -5.37 16.16 28.20
N ARG A 41 -4.58 16.78 29.09
CA ARG A 41 -3.18 17.16 28.84
C ARG A 41 -2.20 15.97 28.83
N LYS A 42 -2.64 14.76 29.20
CA LYS A 42 -1.82 13.53 29.18
C LYS A 42 -2.22 12.52 28.11
N SER A 43 -3.22 12.82 27.28
CA SER A 43 -3.67 11.89 26.24
C SER A 43 -2.65 11.78 25.11
N ALA A 44 -2.35 10.55 24.69
CA ALA A 44 -1.46 10.33 23.56
C ALA A 44 -2.12 10.75 22.24
N THR A 45 -1.31 11.28 21.33
CA THR A 45 -1.68 11.49 19.93
C THR A 45 -1.62 10.17 19.20
N HIS A 46 -2.75 9.71 18.68
CA HIS A 46 -2.81 8.45 17.96
C HIS A 46 -2.67 8.72 16.47
N ILE A 47 -1.69 8.07 15.84
CA ILE A 47 -1.49 8.15 14.39
C ILE A 47 -1.64 6.74 13.84
N ARG A 48 -2.52 6.59 12.86
CA ARG A 48 -2.72 5.31 12.18
C ARG A 48 -2.28 5.40 10.74
N VAL A 49 -1.46 4.43 10.33
CA VAL A 49 -0.99 4.27 8.96
C VAL A 49 -1.41 2.90 8.47
N ALA A 50 -1.91 2.81 7.24
CA ALA A 50 -2.33 1.55 6.63
C ALA A 50 -1.56 1.32 5.32
N ASP A 51 -0.91 0.17 5.21
CA ASP A 51 -0.16 -0.29 4.03
C ASP A 51 -0.96 -1.40 3.34
N PHE A 52 -1.64 -1.05 2.25
CA PHE A 52 -2.51 -1.95 1.49
C PHE A 52 -1.74 -2.66 0.38
N GLY A 53 -1.80 -3.99 0.37
CA GLY A 53 -0.95 -4.84 -0.46
C GLY A 53 0.47 -4.94 0.11
N CYS A 54 0.58 -5.09 1.43
CA CYS A 54 1.87 -5.07 2.12
C CYS A 54 2.77 -6.28 1.81
N SER A 55 2.20 -7.38 1.32
CA SER A 55 2.83 -8.70 1.25
C SER A 55 3.44 -9.07 2.62
N TYR A 56 4.60 -9.73 2.64
CA TYR A 56 5.30 -10.13 3.86
C TYR A 56 6.80 -9.72 3.88
N GLY A 57 7.28 -9.08 2.81
CA GLY A 57 8.71 -8.87 2.58
C GLY A 57 9.32 -7.60 3.23
N LEU A 58 10.61 -7.39 3.01
CA LEU A 58 11.37 -6.26 3.57
C LEU A 58 10.90 -4.88 3.09
N ASN A 59 10.15 -4.80 1.97
CA ASN A 59 9.66 -3.53 1.44
C ASN A 59 8.65 -2.88 2.39
N THR A 60 7.64 -3.61 2.87
CA THR A 60 6.66 -3.05 3.83
C THR A 60 7.31 -2.69 5.16
N LEU A 61 8.31 -3.48 5.61
CA LEU A 61 9.11 -3.14 6.80
C LEU A 61 9.92 -1.85 6.61
N LYS A 62 10.42 -1.60 5.40
CA LYS A 62 11.10 -0.35 5.06
C LYS A 62 10.14 0.83 5.07
N HIS A 63 8.92 0.68 4.54
CA HIS A 63 7.89 1.72 4.63
C HIS A 63 7.58 2.04 6.09
N ALA A 64 7.32 1.02 6.91
CA ALA A 64 7.08 1.17 8.35
C ALA A 64 8.24 1.88 9.06
N ARG A 65 9.49 1.55 8.72
CA ARG A 65 10.68 2.23 9.25
C ARG A 65 10.67 3.71 8.89
N MET A 66 10.50 4.03 7.61
CA MET A 66 10.54 5.41 7.12
C MET A 66 9.44 6.25 7.78
N THR A 67 8.24 5.69 7.92
CA THR A 67 7.12 6.31 8.64
C THR A 67 7.47 6.56 10.11
N PHE A 68 7.96 5.55 10.83
CA PHE A 68 8.35 5.69 12.24
C PHE A 68 9.46 6.75 12.42
N SER A 69 10.52 6.69 11.62
CA SER A 69 11.63 7.66 11.70
C SER A 69 11.16 9.09 11.41
N SER A 70 10.26 9.30 10.45
CA SER A 70 9.72 10.64 10.16
C SER A 70 8.87 11.18 11.32
N ILE A 71 8.01 10.35 11.91
CA ILE A 71 7.20 10.74 13.07
C ILE A 71 8.07 11.01 14.29
N LEU A 72 9.08 10.17 14.55
CA LEU A 72 10.04 10.36 15.64
C LEU A 72 10.82 11.67 15.48
N LYS A 73 11.35 11.95 14.28
CA LYS A 73 12.04 13.22 13.99
C LYS A 73 11.13 14.42 14.21
N ALA A 74 9.88 14.34 13.75
CA ALA A 74 8.92 15.40 13.95
C ALA A 74 8.63 15.64 15.45
N ALA A 75 8.44 14.57 16.22
CA ALA A 75 8.25 14.60 17.68
C ALA A 75 9.41 15.29 18.40
N ILE A 76 10.65 14.92 18.06
CA ILE A 76 11.87 15.50 18.67
C ILE A 76 12.03 16.97 18.30
N SER A 77 11.80 17.33 17.03
CA SER A 77 12.03 18.68 16.53
C SER A 77 11.06 19.74 17.07
N GLY A 78 9.86 19.33 17.52
CA GLY A 78 8.77 20.25 17.85
C GLY A 78 8.59 20.58 19.34
N ASP A 79 9.53 20.20 20.22
CA ASP A 79 9.38 20.26 21.69
C ASP A 79 8.04 19.65 22.16
N ILE A 80 7.66 18.54 21.52
CA ILE A 80 6.34 17.92 21.71
C ILE A 80 6.34 17.16 23.04
N GLN A 81 5.69 17.73 24.06
CA GLN A 81 5.53 17.09 25.37
C GLN A 81 4.51 15.92 25.38
N ARG A 82 3.72 15.75 24.31
CA ARG A 82 2.68 14.70 24.23
C ARG A 82 3.26 13.38 23.71
N ARG A 83 2.80 12.27 24.28
CA ARG A 83 3.11 10.92 23.78
C ARG A 83 2.43 10.70 22.44
N ILE A 84 3.06 9.96 21.54
CA ILE A 84 2.54 9.56 20.24
C ILE A 84 2.46 8.04 20.21
N GLU A 85 1.29 7.53 19.84
CA GLU A 85 1.08 6.11 19.57
C GLU A 85 0.84 5.93 18.07
N LEU A 86 1.87 5.44 17.38
CA LEU A 86 1.81 5.07 15.98
C LEU A 86 1.32 3.63 15.86
N GLN A 87 0.14 3.44 15.28
CA GLN A 87 -0.35 2.14 14.82
C GLN A 87 -0.06 2.00 13.32
N TYR A 88 0.74 1.00 12.95
CA TYR A 88 1.01 0.63 11.57
C TYR A 88 0.24 -0.66 11.22
N ILE A 89 -0.65 -0.55 10.25
CA ILE A 89 -1.57 -1.60 9.83
C ILE A 89 -1.04 -2.18 8.52
N PHE A 90 -0.69 -3.46 8.55
CA PHE A 90 -0.31 -4.26 7.40
C PHE A 90 -1.56 -4.92 6.83
N SER A 91 -1.97 -4.54 5.62
CA SER A 91 -3.18 -5.08 4.99
C SER A 91 -2.84 -5.80 3.70
N ASP A 92 -3.34 -7.02 3.57
CA ASP A 92 -3.21 -7.86 2.38
C ASP A 92 -4.34 -8.90 2.35
N LEU A 93 -4.42 -9.68 1.29
CA LEU A 93 -5.36 -10.79 1.18
C LEU A 93 -5.15 -11.80 2.31
N PRO A 94 -6.21 -12.53 2.72
CA PRO A 94 -6.10 -13.56 3.77
C PRO A 94 -5.05 -14.65 3.51
N GLN A 95 -4.69 -14.87 2.24
CA GLN A 95 -3.70 -15.85 1.82
C GLN A 95 -2.24 -15.37 1.98
N ASN A 96 -2.02 -14.09 2.29
CA ASN A 96 -0.68 -13.57 2.54
C ASN A 96 -0.04 -14.23 3.78
N ASP A 97 1.28 -14.40 3.77
CA ASP A 97 2.02 -14.98 4.90
C ASP A 97 2.26 -13.95 6.02
N PHE A 98 1.18 -13.59 6.72
CA PHE A 98 1.24 -12.73 7.91
C PHE A 98 2.13 -13.32 9.02
N ASN A 99 2.28 -14.65 9.09
CA ASN A 99 3.15 -15.29 10.06
C ASN A 99 4.62 -14.94 9.81
N ALA A 100 5.09 -15.02 8.55
CA ALA A 100 6.43 -14.60 8.18
C ALA A 100 6.65 -13.10 8.41
N LEU A 101 5.65 -12.27 8.06
CA LEU A 101 5.68 -10.84 8.32
C LEU A 101 5.86 -10.56 9.83
N PHE A 102 5.03 -11.14 10.69
CA PHE A 102 5.07 -10.91 12.13
C PHE A 102 6.30 -11.49 12.81
N ARG A 103 6.82 -12.63 12.33
CA ARG A 103 8.15 -13.12 12.77
C ARG A 103 9.24 -12.12 12.46
N SER A 104 9.16 -11.42 11.33
CA SER A 104 10.11 -10.37 10.93
C SER A 104 9.94 -9.06 11.73
N LEU A 105 8.78 -8.85 12.38
CA LEU A 105 8.55 -7.75 13.32
C LEU A 105 9.05 -8.06 14.74
N ASN A 106 9.26 -9.33 15.08
CA ASN A 106 9.45 -9.81 16.45
C ASN A 106 10.77 -9.27 17.08
N PRO A 107 10.74 -8.76 18.33
CA PRO A 107 11.91 -8.23 19.03
C PRO A 107 13.11 -9.18 19.26
N VAL A 108 13.04 -10.46 18.89
CA VAL A 108 14.15 -11.42 19.04
C VAL A 108 15.17 -11.34 17.89
N GLY A 109 14.91 -10.53 16.86
CA GLY A 109 15.85 -10.25 15.77
C GLY A 109 15.73 -8.81 15.23
N PRO A 110 16.75 -8.27 14.52
CA PRO A 110 16.69 -6.93 13.94
C PRO A 110 15.59 -6.88 12.87
N PRO A 111 14.64 -5.94 12.91
CA PRO A 111 14.96 -4.56 12.52
C PRO A 111 14.32 -3.46 13.38
N LEU A 112 13.20 -3.71 14.06
CA LEU A 112 12.43 -2.65 14.76
C LEU A 112 13.03 -2.26 16.12
N GLN A 113 13.61 -3.20 16.87
CA GLN A 113 14.40 -2.86 18.06
C GLN A 113 15.77 -2.29 17.72
N ASN A 114 16.34 -2.60 16.55
CA ASN A 114 17.56 -1.94 16.09
C ASN A 114 17.32 -0.52 15.55
N PHE A 115 16.07 -0.12 15.26
CA PHE A 115 15.72 1.31 15.13
C PHE A 115 16.01 2.08 16.41
N ARG A 116 15.98 1.42 17.58
CA ARG A 116 16.28 2.02 18.88
C ARG A 116 17.76 2.28 19.14
N ARG A 117 18.68 1.68 18.36
CA ARG A 117 20.14 1.74 18.59
C ARG A 117 20.92 2.47 17.49
N ASN A 118 20.41 2.50 16.26
CA ASN A 118 21.18 2.99 15.10
C ASN A 118 20.93 4.46 14.70
N GLU A 119 20.02 5.15 15.36
CA GLU A 119 19.85 6.60 15.22
C GLU A 119 20.32 7.23 16.53
N ASN A 120 21.06 8.35 16.48
CA ASN A 120 21.54 9.11 17.66
C ASN A 120 20.40 9.69 18.54
N CYS A 121 19.21 9.09 18.52
CA CYS A 121 18.06 9.50 19.32
C CYS A 121 18.33 9.17 20.79
N CYS A 122 18.18 10.16 21.67
CA CYS A 122 18.28 9.93 23.10
C CYS A 122 17.14 9.01 23.57
N LYS A 123 17.39 8.26 24.66
CA LYS A 123 16.40 7.34 25.24
C LYS A 123 15.07 8.04 25.55
N GLU A 124 15.13 9.31 25.92
CA GLU A 124 13.97 10.17 26.21
C GLU A 124 13.07 10.36 24.99
N SER A 125 13.61 10.63 23.79
CA SER A 125 12.80 10.74 22.56
C SER A 125 12.01 9.47 22.23
N MET A 126 12.54 8.31 22.62
CA MET A 126 11.96 7.00 22.38
C MET A 126 10.92 6.57 23.43
N GLU A 127 10.82 7.32 24.53
CA GLU A 127 9.69 7.23 25.45
C GLU A 127 8.44 7.90 24.88
N HIS A 128 8.63 8.95 24.07
CA HIS A 128 7.54 9.77 23.54
C HIS A 128 6.83 9.15 22.33
N VAL A 129 7.46 8.26 21.55
CA VAL A 129 6.81 7.60 20.40
C VAL A 129 6.78 6.08 20.58
N LYS A 130 5.58 5.50 20.59
CA LYS A 130 5.36 4.04 20.62
C LYS A 130 4.87 3.55 19.26
N PHE A 131 5.34 2.36 18.86
CA PHE A 131 4.97 1.71 17.61
C PHE A 131 4.17 0.44 17.92
N PHE A 132 3.01 0.31 17.29
CA PHE A 132 2.13 -0.85 17.39
C PHE A 132 1.86 -1.37 15.98
N ALA A 133 1.98 -2.69 15.79
CA ALA A 133 1.68 -3.33 14.51
C ALA A 133 0.36 -4.09 14.59
N ALA A 134 -0.39 -4.09 13.50
CA ALA A 134 -1.57 -4.94 13.31
C ALA A 134 -1.60 -5.50 11.89
N GLY A 135 -2.15 -6.69 11.71
CA GLY A 135 -2.48 -7.23 10.38
C GLY A 135 -3.98 -7.18 10.15
N VAL A 136 -4.39 -6.80 8.94
CA VAL A 136 -5.80 -6.78 8.52
C VAL A 136 -5.95 -7.60 7.23
N PRO A 137 -6.44 -8.85 7.35
CA PRO A 137 -6.66 -9.70 6.19
C PRO A 137 -7.94 -9.29 5.45
N GLY A 138 -7.85 -9.08 4.13
CA GLY A 138 -9.00 -8.78 3.29
C GLY A 138 -8.60 -8.11 1.97
N SER A 139 -9.53 -8.11 1.02
CA SER A 139 -9.34 -7.38 -0.24
C SER A 139 -9.45 -5.89 0.00
N PHE A 140 -8.45 -5.12 -0.43
CA PHE A 140 -8.52 -3.65 -0.39
C PHE A 140 -9.55 -3.08 -1.37
N TYR A 141 -10.19 -3.89 -2.21
CA TYR A 141 -11.40 -3.49 -2.95
C TYR A 141 -12.67 -3.51 -2.09
N THR A 142 -12.53 -3.66 -0.77
CA THR A 142 -13.61 -3.55 0.22
C THR A 142 -13.20 -2.57 1.33
N ARG A 143 -14.14 -2.21 2.20
CA ARG A 143 -13.82 -1.48 3.42
C ARG A 143 -13.16 -2.46 4.41
N LEU A 144 -12.00 -2.09 4.92
CA LEU A 144 -11.21 -2.89 5.85
C LEU A 144 -11.05 -2.22 7.23
N LEU A 145 -11.25 -0.90 7.30
CA LEU A 145 -11.00 -0.12 8.50
C LEU A 145 -12.24 0.72 8.87
N PRO A 146 -12.39 1.12 10.16
CA PRO A 146 -13.46 2.02 10.55
C PRO A 146 -13.36 3.38 9.84
N GLU A 147 -14.48 4.08 9.74
CA GLU A 147 -14.53 5.41 9.13
C GLU A 147 -13.64 6.39 9.87
N GLN A 148 -12.97 7.27 9.12
CA GLN A 148 -12.13 8.33 9.67
C GLN A 148 -11.14 7.83 10.72
N SER A 149 -10.47 6.70 10.46
CA SER A 149 -9.57 6.06 11.40
C SER A 149 -8.10 6.12 10.97
N VAL A 150 -7.82 6.36 9.68
CA VAL A 150 -6.47 6.32 9.10
C VAL A 150 -5.98 7.71 8.72
N HIS A 151 -4.73 8.02 9.06
CA HIS A 151 -4.08 9.30 8.78
C HIS A 151 -3.25 9.26 7.49
N PHE A 152 -2.64 8.10 7.21
CA PHE A 152 -1.81 7.90 6.03
C PHE A 152 -2.05 6.52 5.42
N CYS A 153 -2.51 6.49 4.16
CA CYS A 153 -2.68 5.28 3.37
C CYS A 153 -1.48 5.10 2.44
N ILE A 154 -0.93 3.89 2.38
CA ILE A 154 0.16 3.49 1.50
C ILE A 154 -0.37 2.36 0.62
N CYS A 155 -0.13 2.44 -0.69
CA CYS A 155 -0.40 1.36 -1.62
C CYS A 155 0.66 1.41 -2.72
N VAL A 156 1.56 0.43 -2.71
CA VAL A 156 2.76 0.43 -3.57
C VAL A 156 2.82 -0.91 -4.30
N PHE A 157 2.78 -0.88 -5.63
CA PHE A 157 2.78 -2.05 -6.51
C PHE A 157 1.70 -3.09 -6.18
N ALA A 158 0.52 -2.64 -5.74
CA ALA A 158 -0.62 -3.51 -5.48
C ALA A 158 -1.83 -3.21 -6.37
N MET A 159 -2.08 -1.94 -6.71
CA MET A 159 -3.28 -1.52 -7.45
C MET A 159 -3.37 -2.09 -8.87
N GLN A 160 -2.27 -2.55 -9.47
CA GLN A 160 -2.32 -3.20 -10.79
C GLN A 160 -2.96 -4.60 -10.77
N TRP A 161 -3.14 -5.21 -9.60
CA TRP A 161 -3.83 -6.49 -9.45
C TRP A 161 -5.34 -6.26 -9.39
N LEU A 162 -6.05 -6.75 -10.40
CA LEU A 162 -7.50 -6.65 -10.47
C LEU A 162 -8.19 -7.53 -9.42
N SER A 163 -9.41 -7.18 -9.06
CA SER A 163 -10.23 -8.00 -8.16
C SER A 163 -10.60 -9.35 -8.77
N GLN A 164 -10.67 -9.41 -10.11
CA GLN A 164 -11.01 -10.60 -10.87
C GLN A 164 -10.59 -10.48 -12.34
N VAL A 165 -10.52 -11.62 -13.03
CA VAL A 165 -10.43 -11.65 -14.50
C VAL A 165 -11.77 -11.16 -15.09
N PRO A 166 -11.78 -10.26 -16.09
CA PRO A 166 -13.02 -9.83 -16.73
C PRO A 166 -13.75 -11.02 -17.37
N ALA A 167 -14.98 -11.31 -16.96
CA ALA A 167 -15.72 -12.49 -17.43
C ALA A 167 -15.85 -12.56 -18.97
N LYS A 168 -15.90 -11.41 -19.66
CA LYS A 168 -15.99 -11.33 -21.12
C LYS A 168 -14.76 -11.91 -21.82
N VAL A 169 -13.57 -11.80 -21.22
CA VAL A 169 -12.35 -12.32 -21.86
C VAL A 169 -12.25 -13.85 -21.83
N MET A 170 -13.10 -14.49 -21.01
CA MET A 170 -13.18 -15.94 -20.88
C MET A 170 -14.19 -16.59 -21.84
N GLN A 171 -14.89 -15.80 -22.67
CA GLN A 171 -15.97 -16.28 -23.53
C GLN A 171 -15.42 -16.76 -24.89
N ARG A 172 -15.15 -18.07 -25.01
CA ARG A 172 -14.69 -18.71 -26.27
C ARG A 172 -15.57 -18.31 -27.46
N GLY A 173 -14.93 -17.99 -28.59
CA GLY A 173 -15.60 -17.58 -29.83
C GLY A 173 -16.13 -16.14 -29.84
N SER A 174 -16.06 -15.41 -28.72
CA SER A 174 -16.41 -13.98 -28.69
C SER A 174 -15.24 -13.11 -29.16
N LYS A 175 -15.54 -11.89 -29.59
CA LYS A 175 -14.51 -10.87 -29.92
C LYS A 175 -13.66 -10.43 -28.72
N PHE A 176 -14.05 -10.81 -27.49
CA PHE A 176 -13.31 -10.51 -26.26
C PHE A 176 -12.42 -11.67 -25.83
N TRP A 177 -12.55 -12.85 -26.45
CA TRP A 177 -11.81 -14.05 -26.07
C TRP A 177 -10.30 -13.83 -26.12
N ASN A 178 -9.61 -14.09 -25.01
CA ASN A 178 -8.16 -14.00 -24.88
C ASN A 178 -7.49 -15.39 -24.89
N GLY A 179 -8.02 -16.34 -25.66
CA GLY A 179 -7.42 -17.68 -25.75
C GLY A 179 -6.06 -17.65 -26.40
N GLY A 180 -5.20 -18.58 -25.98
CA GLY A 180 -3.81 -18.66 -26.43
C GLY A 180 -2.88 -17.59 -25.85
N HIS A 181 -3.37 -16.73 -24.94
CA HIS A 181 -2.60 -15.62 -24.39
C HIS A 181 -2.79 -15.50 -22.88
N ALA A 182 -1.69 -15.47 -22.14
CA ALA A 182 -1.65 -15.21 -20.71
C ALA A 182 -1.85 -13.71 -20.40
N TRP A 183 -1.60 -12.84 -21.38
CA TRP A 183 -1.72 -11.39 -21.24
C TRP A 183 -2.56 -10.73 -22.34
N ILE A 184 -2.67 -9.40 -22.33
CA ILE A 184 -3.64 -8.64 -23.15
C ILE A 184 -3.20 -8.40 -24.60
N ASP A 185 -2.03 -8.89 -24.99
CA ASP A 185 -1.33 -8.51 -26.23
C ASP A 185 -1.59 -9.47 -27.42
N GLY A 186 -2.66 -10.28 -27.33
CA GLY A 186 -3.13 -11.17 -28.40
C GLY A 186 -3.88 -10.49 -29.57
N PRO A 187 -4.39 -11.25 -30.56
CA PRO A 187 -5.01 -10.71 -31.77
C PRO A 187 -6.29 -9.90 -31.49
N ASN A 188 -6.98 -10.19 -30.38
CA ASN A 188 -8.17 -9.46 -29.93
C ASN A 188 -7.83 -8.30 -28.98
N ARG A 189 -6.56 -7.84 -28.93
CA ARG A 189 -6.05 -6.89 -27.92
C ARG A 189 -6.93 -5.67 -27.69
N ALA A 190 -7.54 -5.08 -28.72
CA ALA A 190 -8.39 -3.90 -28.54
C ALA A 190 -9.62 -4.19 -27.65
N HIS A 191 -10.27 -5.33 -27.84
CA HIS A 191 -11.42 -5.75 -27.05
C HIS A 191 -11.03 -6.28 -25.67
N VAL A 192 -9.95 -7.05 -25.60
CA VAL A 192 -9.39 -7.56 -24.35
C VAL A 192 -8.94 -6.41 -23.46
N PHE A 193 -8.16 -5.47 -24.00
CA PHE A 193 -7.74 -4.26 -23.32
C PHE A 193 -8.93 -3.46 -22.78
N ALA A 194 -9.98 -3.26 -23.59
CA ALA A 194 -11.17 -2.55 -23.15
C ALA A 194 -11.85 -3.25 -21.96
N ALA A 195 -11.91 -4.58 -21.97
CA ALA A 195 -12.48 -5.35 -20.86
C ALA A 195 -11.64 -5.25 -19.57
N TYR A 196 -10.31 -5.38 -19.67
CA TYR A 196 -9.40 -5.21 -18.53
C TYR A 196 -9.39 -3.77 -18.01
N SER A 197 -9.43 -2.77 -18.90
CA SER A 197 -9.52 -1.35 -18.55
C SER A 197 -10.83 -1.03 -17.81
N GLN A 198 -11.96 -1.59 -18.28
CA GLN A 198 -13.23 -1.47 -17.58
C GLN A 198 -13.17 -2.07 -16.17
N GLN A 199 -12.58 -3.26 -16.01
CA GLN A 199 -12.42 -3.89 -14.70
C GLN A 199 -11.54 -3.04 -13.76
N PHE A 200 -10.38 -2.56 -14.26
CA PHE A 200 -9.52 -1.65 -13.50
C PHE A 200 -10.27 -0.37 -13.07
N HIS A 201 -11.09 0.20 -13.94
CA HIS A 201 -11.85 1.40 -13.63
C HIS A 201 -12.79 1.19 -12.43
N GLU A 202 -13.56 0.10 -12.43
CA GLU A 202 -14.48 -0.22 -11.33
C GLU A 202 -13.73 -0.56 -10.04
N ASP A 203 -12.63 -1.30 -10.15
CA ASP A 203 -11.75 -1.67 -9.04
C ASP A 203 -11.12 -0.42 -8.40
N ALA A 204 -10.50 0.45 -9.19
CA ALA A 204 -9.86 1.67 -8.72
C ALA A 204 -10.88 2.64 -8.10
N LYS A 205 -12.07 2.78 -8.72
CA LYS A 205 -13.16 3.57 -8.16
C LYS A 205 -13.62 3.02 -6.81
N THR A 206 -13.76 1.71 -6.70
CA THR A 206 -14.16 1.05 -5.44
C THR A 206 -13.09 1.23 -4.37
N PHE A 207 -11.82 1.01 -4.70
CA PHE A 207 -10.69 1.25 -3.81
C PHE A 207 -10.69 2.69 -3.28
N LEU A 208 -10.76 3.69 -4.17
CA LEU A 208 -10.73 5.10 -3.78
C LEU A 208 -11.92 5.47 -2.89
N ARG A 209 -13.13 4.96 -3.19
CA ARG A 209 -14.30 5.14 -2.34
C ARG A 209 -14.06 4.59 -0.94
N CYS A 210 -13.64 3.32 -0.82
CA CYS A 210 -13.38 2.72 0.49
C CYS A 210 -12.31 3.47 1.27
N ARG A 211 -11.20 3.84 0.62
CA ARG A 211 -10.13 4.61 1.28
C ARG A 211 -10.59 6.01 1.70
N SER A 212 -11.48 6.65 0.94
CA SER A 212 -12.01 7.98 1.29
C SER A 212 -12.89 7.96 2.55
N GLU A 213 -13.60 6.85 2.80
CA GLU A 213 -14.38 6.66 4.03
C GLU A 213 -13.48 6.41 5.24
N GLU A 214 -12.38 5.67 5.04
CA GLU A 214 -11.45 5.27 6.11
C GLU A 214 -10.47 6.39 6.52
N LEU A 215 -10.14 7.31 5.61
CA LEU A 215 -9.24 8.43 5.87
C LEU A 215 -9.89 9.48 6.78
N VAL A 216 -9.12 9.98 7.75
CA VAL A 216 -9.49 11.17 8.53
C VAL A 216 -9.52 12.41 7.64
N LYS A 217 -10.20 13.47 8.09
CA LYS A 217 -10.11 14.78 7.43
C LYS A 217 -8.65 15.26 7.41
N GLY A 218 -8.14 15.56 6.21
CA GLY A 218 -6.74 15.96 5.99
C GLY A 218 -5.76 14.78 5.90
N GLY A 219 -6.26 13.54 5.94
CA GLY A 219 -5.44 12.34 5.72
C GLY A 219 -4.91 12.28 4.29
N VAL A 220 -3.80 11.56 4.10
CA VAL A 220 -3.09 11.49 2.81
C VAL A 220 -3.03 10.04 2.32
N MET A 221 -3.09 9.87 1.00
CA MET A 221 -2.81 8.60 0.35
C MET A 221 -1.54 8.73 -0.51
N PHE A 222 -0.63 7.78 -0.35
CA PHE A 222 0.54 7.58 -1.20
C PHE A 222 0.33 6.33 -2.07
N LEU A 223 0.27 6.53 -3.39
CA LEU A 223 -0.01 5.48 -4.37
C LEU A 223 1.15 5.37 -5.37
N VAL A 224 1.66 4.16 -5.58
CA VAL A 224 2.58 3.83 -6.67
C VAL A 224 2.08 2.56 -7.35
N ALA A 225 1.88 2.61 -8.66
CA ALA A 225 1.43 1.47 -9.46
C ALA A 225 2.22 1.40 -10.77
N LEU A 226 2.26 0.21 -11.36
CA LEU A 226 2.72 0.07 -12.74
C LEU A 226 1.70 0.70 -13.68
N SER A 227 2.19 1.47 -14.65
CA SER A 227 1.36 2.14 -15.65
C SER A 227 2.01 2.03 -17.01
N ARG A 228 1.20 1.98 -18.07
CA ARG A 228 1.67 2.04 -19.46
C ARG A 228 1.68 3.51 -19.92
N LYS A 229 2.64 3.87 -20.78
CA LYS A 229 2.58 5.17 -21.49
C LYS A 229 1.41 5.12 -22.46
N ASN A 230 0.68 6.23 -22.57
CA ASN A 230 -0.45 6.38 -23.48
C ASN A 230 0.08 6.50 -24.92
N LYS A 231 0.36 5.37 -25.57
CA LYS A 231 0.46 5.28 -27.03
C LYS A 231 -0.85 4.72 -27.54
N GLU A 232 -1.32 5.25 -28.66
CA GLU A 232 -2.60 4.91 -29.27
C GLU A 232 -2.81 3.40 -29.34
N LEU A 233 -4.07 2.98 -29.14
CA LEU A 233 -4.52 1.59 -29.25
C LEU A 233 -4.10 1.00 -30.60
N GLY A 234 -2.93 0.35 -30.67
CA GLY A 234 -2.45 -0.23 -31.93
C GLY A 234 -0.94 -0.48 -32.01
N GLU A 235 -0.11 0.27 -31.29
CA GLU A 235 1.35 0.04 -31.33
C GLU A 235 1.77 -0.99 -30.25
N SER A 236 2.71 -1.88 -30.59
CA SER A 236 3.42 -2.71 -29.59
C SER A 236 4.04 -1.76 -28.57
N SER A 237 3.84 -2.05 -27.28
CA SER A 237 4.23 -1.08 -26.29
C SER A 237 5.75 -1.05 -26.18
N ASP A 238 6.36 0.14 -26.11
CA ASP A 238 7.73 0.27 -25.58
C ASP A 238 7.65 0.26 -24.06
N SER A 239 6.89 -0.67 -23.47
CA SER A 239 6.87 -0.82 -22.02
C SER A 239 8.08 -1.66 -21.66
N VAL A 240 9.25 -1.00 -21.63
CA VAL A 240 10.56 -1.61 -21.34
C VAL A 240 10.41 -2.66 -20.22
N GLY A 241 10.42 -3.94 -20.60
CA GLY A 241 10.38 -5.10 -19.71
C GLY A 241 9.02 -5.80 -19.47
N VAL A 242 7.87 -5.31 -19.96
CA VAL A 242 6.61 -6.09 -19.87
C VAL A 242 6.37 -6.89 -21.14
N ASP A 243 6.66 -6.33 -22.32
CA ASP A 243 6.44 -7.00 -23.61
C ASP A 243 7.28 -8.28 -23.72
N ASP A 244 8.59 -8.22 -23.42
CA ASP A 244 9.50 -9.39 -23.39
C ASP A 244 9.00 -10.49 -22.43
N TRP A 245 8.54 -10.11 -21.22
CA TRP A 245 8.08 -11.08 -20.23
C TRP A 245 6.78 -11.77 -20.64
N THR A 246 5.87 -11.05 -21.30
CA THR A 246 4.59 -11.61 -21.73
C THR A 246 4.74 -12.53 -22.93
N GLU A 247 5.64 -12.22 -23.86
CA GLU A 247 5.97 -13.08 -25.00
C GLU A 247 6.62 -14.39 -24.55
N ASP A 248 7.60 -14.31 -23.63
CA ASP A 248 8.24 -15.49 -23.04
C ASP A 248 7.23 -16.37 -22.30
N LEU A 249 6.27 -15.75 -21.61
CA LEU A 249 5.22 -16.47 -20.89
C LEU A 249 4.27 -17.20 -21.85
N ASP A 250 3.78 -16.52 -22.88
CA ASP A 250 2.91 -17.12 -23.91
C ASP A 250 3.63 -18.27 -24.63
N SER A 251 4.90 -18.10 -25.00
CA SER A 251 5.72 -19.15 -25.62
C SER A 251 5.87 -20.36 -24.69
N SER A 252 6.16 -20.14 -23.42
CA SER A 252 6.31 -21.23 -22.45
C SER A 252 5.01 -22.01 -22.25
N TRP A 253 3.86 -21.34 -22.28
CA TRP A 253 2.56 -22.02 -22.24
C TRP A 253 2.29 -22.81 -23.51
N GLN A 254 2.64 -22.26 -24.67
CA GLN A 254 2.47 -22.94 -25.96
C GLN A 254 3.33 -24.21 -26.04
N ASP A 255 4.58 -24.17 -25.58
CA ASP A 255 5.45 -25.36 -25.54
C ASP A 255 4.81 -26.50 -24.72
N MET A 256 4.20 -26.19 -23.57
CA MET A 256 3.50 -27.18 -22.76
C MET A 256 2.23 -27.74 -23.45
N VAL A 257 1.56 -26.95 -24.28
CA VAL A 257 0.42 -27.43 -25.10
C VAL A 257 0.93 -28.36 -26.20
N ASP A 258 2.00 -27.99 -26.89
CA ASP A 258 2.59 -28.75 -27.99
C ASP A 258 3.16 -30.10 -27.52
N GLU A 259 3.73 -30.15 -26.31
CA GLU A 259 4.18 -31.37 -25.65
C GLU A 259 3.03 -32.22 -25.06
N GLY A 260 1.79 -31.72 -25.09
CA GLY A 260 0.61 -32.40 -24.54
C GLY A 260 0.57 -32.46 -23.01
N LEU A 261 1.31 -31.58 -22.33
CA LEU A 261 1.32 -31.47 -20.86
C LEU A 261 0.10 -30.71 -20.32
N VAL A 262 -0.42 -29.76 -21.10
CA VAL A 262 -1.63 -28.99 -20.79
C VAL A 262 -2.53 -28.87 -22.02
N SER A 263 -3.81 -28.57 -21.81
CA SER A 263 -4.76 -28.26 -22.89
C SER A 263 -4.84 -26.76 -23.13
N GLU A 264 -5.14 -26.37 -24.37
CA GLU A 264 -5.54 -25.01 -24.75
C GLU A 264 -6.91 -24.58 -24.18
#